data_AF-A0A7J6KNP6-F1
#
_entry.id   AF-A0A7J6KNP6-F1
#
_cell.length_a   1.000
_cell.length_b   1.000
_cell.length_c   1.000
_cell.angle_alpha   90.00
_cell.angle_beta   90.00
_cell.angle_gamma   90.00
#
_symmetry.space_group_name_H-M   'P 1'
#
loop_
_entity.id
_entity.type
_entity.pdbx_description
1 polymer ?
#
loop_
_entity_poly.entity_id
_entity_poly.type
_entity_poly.pdbx_seq_one_letter_code
_entity_poly.pdbx_strand_id
1 'polypeptide(L)'
;MVIVQLLLTSIESASQQGRSPLILYLLADARLWEACVLVMFVIYPWLHLRKRNVLSHRLSSHALVLNFDYSDVSFGQAIRISDSPLRETHAFAVIPNIRSTVDNMSHEEAKLWHVDEKGFSVVISRAGDWTGRMIDNPPKHIWTRGVPQYGALRVTSLFKPCIVMATGSGIAPCLSIFVQLPEHPIRVI
;
A
#
# COMPACT_ATOMS: atom_id res chain seq x y z
N MET A 1 -15.41 8.57 18.66
CA MET A 1 -16.35 9.53 19.30
C MET A 1 -17.73 9.49 18.64
N VAL A 2 -17.84 9.68 17.32
CA VAL A 2 -19.15 9.70 16.59
C VAL A 2 -19.95 8.40 16.69
N ILE A 3 -19.34 7.23 16.48
CA ILE A 3 -20.05 5.92 16.53
C ILE A 3 -20.69 5.67 17.91
N VAL A 4 -19.96 6.00 18.99
CA VAL A 4 -20.45 5.85 20.37
C VAL A 4 -21.62 6.80 20.64
N GLN A 5 -21.54 8.04 20.14
CA GLN A 5 -22.61 9.02 20.31
C GLN A 5 -23.89 8.62 19.55
N LEU A 6 -23.77 8.12 18.31
CA LEU A 6 -24.90 7.58 17.56
C LEU A 6 -25.58 6.43 18.30
N LEU A 7 -24.80 5.45 18.78
CA LEU A 7 -25.32 4.33 19.57
C LEU A 7 -26.04 4.78 20.84
N LEU A 8 -25.46 5.72 21.61
CA LEU A 8 -26.07 6.22 22.84
C LEU A 8 -27.39 6.95 22.57
N THR A 9 -27.46 7.79 21.54
CA THR A 9 -28.69 8.50 21.17
C THR A 9 -29.80 7.56 20.67
N SER A 10 -29.44 6.48 19.99
CA SER A 10 -30.40 5.43 19.59
C SER A 10 -30.91 4.64 20.80
N ILE A 11 -30.04 4.30 21.75
CA ILE A 11 -30.43 3.61 23.00
C ILE A 11 -31.35 4.50 23.84
N GLU A 12 -31.06 5.80 23.93
CA GLU A 12 -31.89 6.77 24.66
C GLU A 12 -33.26 6.98 23.99
N SER A 13 -33.28 7.07 22.65
CA SER A 13 -34.54 7.16 21.90
C SER A 13 -35.39 5.90 22.07
N ALA A 14 -34.75 4.74 22.14
CA ALA A 14 -35.42 3.45 22.34
C ALA A 14 -35.94 3.27 23.77
N SER A 15 -35.23 3.79 24.78
CA SER A 15 -35.65 3.70 26.18
C SER A 15 -36.86 4.58 26.51
N GLN A 16 -37.02 5.72 25.82
CA GLN A 16 -38.16 6.63 26.03
C GLN A 16 -39.49 6.13 25.45
N GLN A 17 -39.49 5.16 24.51
CA GLN A 17 -40.72 4.72 23.83
C GLN A 17 -41.46 3.54 24.48
N GLY A 18 -40.92 2.94 25.56
CA GLY A 18 -41.67 2.23 26.62
C GLY A 18 -42.60 1.05 26.27
N ARG A 19 -42.76 0.62 25.00
CA ARG A 19 -43.80 -0.36 24.62
C ARG A 19 -43.36 -1.54 23.75
N SER A 20 -42.15 -1.53 23.18
CA SER A 20 -41.61 -2.63 22.36
C SER A 20 -40.31 -3.18 22.96
N PRO A 21 -39.97 -4.46 22.75
CA PRO A 21 -38.65 -4.97 23.16
C PRO A 21 -37.56 -4.14 22.47
N LEU A 22 -36.61 -3.61 23.26
CA LEU A 22 -35.54 -2.70 22.82
C LEU A 22 -34.85 -3.13 21.52
N ILE A 23 -34.64 -4.44 21.34
CA ILE A 23 -34.00 -5.03 20.16
C ILE A 23 -34.79 -4.74 18.88
N LEU A 24 -36.12 -4.87 18.89
CA LEU A 24 -36.94 -4.62 17.68
C LEU A 24 -36.85 -3.16 17.25
N TYR A 25 -36.82 -2.24 18.22
CA TYR A 25 -36.72 -0.81 17.94
C TYR A 25 -35.32 -0.43 17.41
N LEU A 26 -34.27 -0.97 18.01
CA LEU A 26 -32.90 -0.76 17.54
C LEU A 26 -32.68 -1.29 16.12
N LEU A 27 -33.27 -2.44 15.77
CA LEU A 27 -33.19 -2.99 14.41
C LEU A 27 -33.97 -2.15 13.39
N ALA A 28 -35.01 -1.43 13.81
CA ALA A 28 -35.78 -0.52 12.96
C ALA A 28 -35.14 0.88 12.82
N ASP A 29 -34.23 1.25 13.72
CA ASP A 29 -33.56 2.56 13.70
C ASP A 29 -32.45 2.61 12.63
N ALA A 30 -32.55 3.57 11.71
CA ALA A 30 -31.57 3.80 10.66
C ALA A 30 -30.16 4.10 11.20
N ARG A 31 -30.06 4.75 12.37
CA ARG A 31 -28.78 5.16 12.99
C ARG A 31 -27.91 3.96 13.38
N LEU A 32 -28.53 2.84 13.78
CA LEU A 32 -27.80 1.61 14.08
C LEU A 32 -27.12 1.09 12.82
N TRP A 33 -27.84 1.06 11.70
CA TRP A 33 -27.31 0.58 10.42
C TRP A 33 -26.19 1.48 9.91
N GLU A 34 -26.32 2.80 10.02
CA GLU A 34 -25.23 3.75 9.70
C GLU A 34 -23.98 3.48 10.54
N ALA A 35 -24.14 3.30 11.86
CA ALA A 35 -23.03 2.96 12.76
C ALA A 35 -22.39 1.61 12.37
N CYS A 36 -23.18 0.59 12.05
CA CYS A 36 -22.69 -0.70 11.56
C CYS A 36 -21.91 -0.54 10.25
N VAL A 37 -22.41 0.24 9.28
CA VAL A 37 -21.71 0.50 8.01
C VAL A 37 -20.38 1.21 8.25
N LEU A 38 -20.35 2.23 9.12
CA LEU A 38 -19.11 2.91 9.50
C LEU A 38 -18.11 1.96 10.16
N VAL A 39 -18.56 1.11 11.08
CA VAL A 39 -17.73 0.09 11.72
C VAL A 39 -17.19 -0.91 10.70
N MET A 40 -18.03 -1.36 9.75
CA MET A 40 -17.59 -2.23 8.66
C MET A 40 -16.50 -1.58 7.81
N PHE A 41 -16.62 -0.28 7.48
CA PHE A 41 -15.59 0.43 6.74
C PHE A 41 -14.29 0.62 7.52
N VAL A 42 -14.36 0.82 8.84
CA VAL A 42 -13.17 0.90 9.69
C VAL A 42 -12.47 -0.46 9.79
N ILE A 43 -13.23 -1.56 9.89
CA ILE A 43 -12.70 -2.93 10.00
C ILE A 43 -12.16 -3.43 8.65
N TYR A 44 -12.77 -3.05 7.54
CA TYR A 44 -12.47 -3.57 6.20
C TYR A 44 -10.96 -3.57 5.83
N PRO A 45 -10.20 -2.48 6.01
CA PRO A 45 -8.75 -2.48 5.74
C PRO A 45 -7.94 -3.49 6.57
N TRP A 46 -8.39 -3.82 7.78
CA TRP A 46 -7.73 -4.78 8.67
C TRP A 46 -7.96 -6.22 8.23
N LEU A 47 -9.08 -6.51 7.58
CA LEU A 47 -9.34 -7.83 6.98
C LEU A 47 -8.39 -8.13 5.80
N HIS A 48 -7.80 -7.08 5.21
CA HIS A 48 -6.81 -7.18 4.14
C HIS A 48 -5.36 -7.18 4.65
N LEU A 49 -5.15 -7.38 5.95
CA LEU A 49 -3.82 -7.51 6.53
C LEU A 49 -3.27 -8.91 6.30
N ARG A 50 -2.22 -9.03 5.50
CA ARG A 50 -1.61 -10.32 5.15
C ARG A 50 -0.13 -10.30 5.42
N LYS A 51 0.38 -11.36 6.06
CA LYS A 51 1.82 -11.60 6.17
C LYS A 51 2.30 -12.20 4.85
N ARG A 52 3.30 -11.57 4.24
CA ARG A 52 3.86 -11.98 2.96
C ARG A 52 5.32 -12.35 3.11
N ASN A 53 5.75 -13.35 2.35
CA ASN A 53 7.16 -13.62 2.14
C ASN A 53 7.73 -12.49 1.29
N VAL A 54 8.96 -12.09 1.58
CA VAL A 54 9.64 -11.03 0.84
C VAL A 54 11.10 -11.42 0.68
N LEU A 55 11.60 -11.23 -0.53
CA LEU A 55 13.03 -11.38 -0.80
C LEU A 55 13.69 -10.02 -0.64
N SER A 56 14.57 -9.93 0.33
CA SER A 56 15.22 -8.68 0.73
C SER A 56 16.64 -8.62 0.18
N HIS A 57 16.96 -7.61 -0.61
CA HIS A 57 18.29 -7.38 -1.14
C HIS A 57 18.80 -6.00 -0.73
N ARG A 58 19.91 -5.97 0.03
CA ARG A 58 20.51 -4.73 0.50
C ARG A 58 21.38 -4.13 -0.59
N LEU A 59 20.96 -3.00 -1.16
CA LEU A 59 21.74 -2.28 -2.17
C LEU A 59 22.91 -1.53 -1.53
N SER A 60 22.70 -0.95 -0.35
CA SER A 60 23.73 -0.20 0.37
C SER A 60 23.39 -0.08 1.86
N SER A 61 24.20 0.66 2.61
CA SER A 61 23.84 1.05 3.97
C SER A 61 22.62 1.97 4.03
N HIS A 62 22.21 2.59 2.92
CA HIS A 62 21.11 3.54 2.86
C HIS A 62 19.86 3.01 2.15
N ALA A 63 19.95 1.92 1.39
CA ALA A 63 18.85 1.42 0.57
C ALA A 63 18.69 -0.11 0.61
N LEU A 64 17.43 -0.54 0.64
CA LEU A 64 16.98 -1.93 0.62
C LEU A 64 15.92 -2.12 -0.45
N VAL A 65 16.04 -3.17 -1.24
CA VAL A 65 15.00 -3.63 -2.16
C VAL A 65 14.25 -4.79 -1.52
N LEU A 66 12.93 -4.71 -1.58
CA LEU A 66 12.01 -5.76 -1.17
C LEU A 66 11.24 -6.25 -2.38
N ASN A 67 11.39 -7.52 -2.73
CA ASN A 67 10.67 -8.15 -3.84
C ASN A 67 9.51 -9.00 -3.33
N PHE A 68 8.35 -8.79 -3.96
CA PHE A 68 7.09 -9.46 -3.67
C PHE A 68 6.63 -10.24 -4.90
N ASP A 69 6.12 -11.45 -4.68
CA ASP A 69 5.70 -12.42 -5.73
C ASP A 69 4.17 -12.64 -5.79
N TYR A 70 3.41 -11.98 -4.92
CA TYR A 70 2.01 -12.36 -4.68
C TYR A 70 1.00 -11.76 -5.67
N SER A 71 1.34 -10.68 -6.37
CA SER A 71 0.44 -9.96 -7.27
C SER A 71 1.22 -9.16 -8.29
N ASP A 72 0.67 -9.01 -9.50
CA ASP A 72 1.11 -7.98 -10.42
C ASP A 72 0.52 -6.62 -10.03
N VAL A 73 1.24 -5.56 -10.36
CA VAL A 73 0.88 -4.17 -10.07
C VAL A 73 1.15 -3.29 -11.28
N SER A 74 0.51 -2.14 -11.32
CA SER A 74 0.65 -1.12 -12.36
C SER A 74 1.49 0.06 -11.88
N PHE A 75 2.06 0.80 -12.83
CA PHE A 75 2.80 2.03 -12.56
C PHE A 75 1.95 3.02 -11.76
N GLY A 76 2.63 3.78 -10.91
CA GLY A 76 1.98 4.75 -10.03
C GLY A 76 1.15 4.13 -8.91
N GLN A 77 1.27 2.83 -8.64
CA GLN A 77 0.71 2.22 -7.43
C GLN A 77 1.68 2.30 -6.24
N ALA A 78 1.12 2.21 -5.05
CA ALA A 78 1.85 2.10 -3.80
C ALA A 78 1.22 1.03 -2.91
N ILE A 79 2.06 0.38 -2.10
CA ILE A 79 1.62 -0.56 -1.07
C ILE A 79 1.96 -0.02 0.32
N ARG A 80 1.20 -0.47 1.31
CA ARG A 80 1.44 -0.16 2.72
C ARG A 80 2.03 -1.37 3.42
N ILE A 81 3.22 -1.21 3.99
CA ILE A 81 3.96 -2.28 4.66
C ILE A 81 4.21 -1.94 6.13
N SER A 82 4.29 -2.99 6.95
CA SER A 82 4.45 -2.90 8.40
C SER A 82 5.32 -4.04 8.92
N ASP A 83 6.12 -3.77 9.95
CA ASP A 83 6.92 -4.78 10.66
C ASP A 83 6.02 -5.75 11.43
N SER A 84 4.90 -5.24 11.93
CA SER A 84 3.94 -5.95 12.76
C SER A 84 2.51 -5.45 12.48
N PRO A 85 1.48 -6.29 12.71
CA PRO A 85 0.15 -6.03 12.19
C PRO A 85 -0.53 -4.78 12.77
N LEU A 86 -0.18 -4.38 14.01
CA LEU A 86 -0.81 -3.30 14.77
C LEU A 86 0.11 -2.09 15.03
N ARG A 87 1.33 -2.06 14.46
CA ARG A 87 2.26 -0.93 14.59
C ARG A 87 2.19 0.04 13.40
N GLU A 88 3.17 0.92 13.35
CA GLU A 88 3.46 1.88 12.29
C GLU A 88 3.47 1.23 10.91
N THR A 89 2.88 1.92 9.93
CA THR A 89 2.70 1.38 8.59
C THR A 89 3.05 2.45 7.57
N HIS A 90 3.99 2.12 6.71
CA HIS A 90 4.61 3.04 5.79
C HIS A 90 4.20 2.70 4.36
N ALA A 91 3.94 3.72 3.55
CA ALA A 91 3.59 3.56 2.14
C ALA A 91 4.84 3.70 1.28
N PHE A 92 4.98 2.80 0.30
CA PHE A 92 6.07 2.85 -0.67
C PHE A 92 5.54 2.61 -2.07
N ALA A 93 6.13 3.29 -3.05
CA ALA A 93 5.83 3.06 -4.46
C ALA A 93 6.31 1.69 -4.90
N VAL A 94 5.51 1.07 -5.77
CA VAL A 94 5.88 -0.21 -6.38
C VAL A 94 6.58 0.01 -7.71
N ILE A 95 7.57 -0.82 -7.98
CA ILE A 95 8.25 -0.96 -9.26
C ILE A 95 7.80 -2.30 -9.83
N PRO A 96 6.94 -2.33 -10.85
CA PRO A 96 6.55 -3.56 -11.52
C PRO A 96 7.77 -4.30 -12.07
N ASN A 97 7.76 -5.62 -12.02
CA ASN A 97 8.83 -6.42 -12.60
C ASN A 97 8.98 -6.17 -14.10
N ILE A 98 10.22 -6.15 -14.57
CA ILE A 98 10.55 -5.94 -15.98
C ILE A 98 10.20 -7.21 -16.75
N ARG A 99 9.60 -7.07 -17.94
CA ARG A 99 9.37 -8.17 -18.89
C ARG A 99 10.32 -7.99 -20.07
N SER A 100 11.22 -8.97 -20.27
CA SER A 100 12.21 -9.14 -21.34
C SER A 100 12.39 -7.95 -22.30
N THR A 101 13.20 -6.96 -21.91
CA THR A 101 13.71 -5.89 -22.81
C THR A 101 15.13 -5.46 -22.48
N VAL A 102 15.88 -6.18 -21.64
CA VAL A 102 17.24 -5.77 -21.25
C VAL A 102 18.26 -6.73 -21.86
N ASP A 103 18.76 -6.37 -23.04
CA ASP A 103 19.93 -7.00 -23.63
C ASP A 103 21.15 -6.72 -22.74
N ASN A 104 21.85 -7.78 -22.30
CA ASN A 104 23.06 -7.75 -21.45
C ASN A 104 22.87 -7.57 -19.93
N MET A 105 21.75 -8.02 -19.34
CA MET A 105 21.63 -8.09 -17.87
C MET A 105 22.30 -9.36 -17.30
N SER A 106 23.06 -9.21 -16.22
CA SER A 106 23.67 -10.37 -15.55
C SER A 106 22.61 -11.23 -14.85
N HIS A 107 22.92 -12.52 -14.64
CA HIS A 107 22.00 -13.46 -13.95
C HIS A 107 21.63 -12.98 -12.53
N GLU A 108 22.56 -12.33 -11.83
CA GLU A 108 22.34 -11.79 -10.48
C GLU A 108 21.40 -10.57 -10.50
N GLU A 109 21.52 -9.69 -11.50
CA GLU A 109 20.63 -8.54 -11.67
C GLU A 109 19.23 -8.96 -12.10
N ALA A 110 19.12 -9.96 -12.98
CA ALA A 110 17.85 -10.52 -13.40
C ALA A 110 17.07 -11.10 -12.20
N LYS A 111 17.78 -11.80 -11.31
CA LYS A 111 17.23 -12.32 -10.06
C LYS A 111 16.89 -11.20 -9.07
N LEU A 112 17.70 -10.14 -9.00
CA LEU A 112 17.43 -8.99 -8.13
C LEU A 112 16.13 -8.27 -8.49
N TRP A 113 15.86 -8.09 -9.78
CA TRP A 113 14.69 -7.36 -10.29
C TRP A 113 13.55 -8.27 -10.75
N HIS A 114 13.64 -9.59 -10.46
CA HIS A 114 12.62 -10.58 -10.79
C HIS A 114 12.14 -10.48 -12.25
N VAL A 115 13.09 -10.41 -13.16
CA VAL A 115 12.78 -10.22 -14.58
C VAL A 115 12.08 -11.43 -15.13
N ASP A 116 10.98 -11.19 -15.86
CA ASP A 116 10.05 -12.20 -16.36
C ASP A 116 9.33 -13.03 -15.28
N GLU A 117 9.42 -12.63 -14.01
CA GLU A 117 8.66 -13.24 -12.92
C GLU A 117 7.46 -12.38 -12.51
N LYS A 118 6.45 -13.04 -11.93
CA LYS A 118 5.28 -12.37 -11.36
C LYS A 118 5.70 -11.58 -10.13
N GLY A 119 5.23 -10.33 -10.01
CA GLY A 119 5.46 -9.55 -8.81
C GLY A 119 5.83 -8.09 -9.01
N PHE A 120 6.45 -7.54 -7.98
CA PHE A 120 6.97 -6.18 -7.97
C PHE A 120 8.02 -5.98 -6.88
N SER A 121 8.85 -4.97 -7.09
CA SER A 121 9.87 -4.52 -6.17
C SER A 121 9.45 -3.24 -5.44
N VAL A 122 9.94 -3.06 -4.23
CA VAL A 122 9.81 -1.83 -3.45
C VAL A 122 11.18 -1.40 -2.98
N VAL A 123 11.52 -0.13 -3.17
CA VAL A 123 12.77 0.45 -2.67
C VAL A 123 12.49 1.20 -1.37
N ILE A 124 13.19 0.82 -0.32
CA ILE A 124 13.18 1.48 0.99
C ILE A 124 14.50 2.21 1.16
N SER A 125 14.45 3.48 1.53
CA SER A 125 15.63 4.26 1.87
C SER A 125 15.59 4.76 3.29
N ARG A 126 16.77 4.95 3.88
CA ARG A 126 16.93 5.32 5.28
C ARG A 126 16.50 6.77 5.48
N ALA A 127 15.32 6.96 6.07
CA ALA A 127 14.76 8.28 6.41
C ALA A 127 14.42 8.43 7.90
N GLY A 128 14.26 7.32 8.62
CA GLY A 128 13.98 7.30 10.05
C GLY A 128 14.15 5.91 10.65
N ASP A 129 13.83 5.77 11.93
CA ASP A 129 14.17 4.58 12.71
C ASP A 129 13.58 3.30 12.13
N TRP A 130 12.31 3.32 11.69
CA TRP A 130 11.68 2.14 11.07
C TRP A 130 12.42 1.69 9.81
N THR A 131 12.71 2.62 8.90
CA THR A 131 13.45 2.32 7.66
C THR A 131 14.89 1.89 7.93
N GLY A 132 15.54 2.49 8.94
CA GLY A 132 16.88 2.12 9.38
C GLY A 132 16.91 0.67 9.86
N ARG A 133 15.99 0.30 10.77
CA ARG A 133 15.84 -1.08 11.26
C ARG A 133 15.59 -2.07 10.12
N MET A 134 14.75 -1.72 9.15
CA MET A 134 14.50 -2.56 7.97
C MET A 134 15.75 -2.79 7.13
N ILE A 135 16.57 -1.76 6.93
CA ILE A 135 17.81 -1.85 6.15
C ILE A 135 18.90 -2.62 6.90
N ASP A 136 19.03 -2.39 8.20
CA ASP A 136 20.07 -3.03 9.03
C ASP A 136 19.74 -4.50 9.34
N ASN A 137 18.45 -4.84 9.45
CA ASN A 137 17.97 -6.20 9.63
C ASN A 137 16.88 -6.52 8.59
N PRO A 138 17.28 -6.85 7.34
CA PRO A 138 16.34 -7.12 6.26
C PRO A 138 15.36 -8.25 6.60
N PRO A 139 14.03 -8.01 6.54
CA PRO A 139 13.04 -9.01 6.92
C PRO A 139 12.86 -10.06 5.82
N LYS A 140 12.60 -11.32 6.21
CA LYS A 140 12.12 -12.38 5.30
C LYS A 140 10.61 -12.39 5.13
N HIS A 141 9.89 -11.73 6.04
CA HIS A 141 8.44 -11.62 6.03
C HIS A 141 8.03 -10.22 6.45
N ILE A 142 6.99 -9.68 5.81
CA ILE A 142 6.45 -8.35 6.13
C ILE A 142 4.94 -8.35 6.01
N TRP A 143 4.28 -7.48 6.78
CA TRP A 143 2.83 -7.33 6.72
C TRP A 143 2.46 -6.31 5.66
N THR A 144 1.64 -6.71 4.69
CA THR A 144 1.00 -5.80 3.73
C THR A 144 -0.40 -5.47 4.24
N ARG A 145 -0.76 -4.19 4.29
CA ARG A 145 -2.10 -3.73 4.70
C ARG A 145 -2.87 -3.18 3.51
N GLY A 146 -4.06 -3.72 3.28
CA GLY A 146 -4.95 -3.26 2.22
C GLY A 146 -4.56 -3.78 0.83
N VAL A 147 -5.10 -3.13 -0.19
CA VAL A 147 -4.79 -3.40 -1.61
C VAL A 147 -3.84 -2.32 -2.16
N PRO A 148 -3.06 -2.61 -3.21
CA PRO A 148 -2.26 -1.59 -3.89
C PRO A 148 -3.14 -0.41 -4.34
N GLN A 149 -2.73 0.81 -4.00
CA GLN A 149 -3.49 2.03 -4.28
C GLN A 149 -2.77 2.87 -5.33
N TYR A 150 -3.50 3.46 -6.27
CA TYR A 150 -2.95 4.44 -7.19
C TYR A 150 -2.60 5.73 -6.45
N GLY A 151 -1.36 6.17 -6.58
CA GLY A 151 -0.84 7.42 -6.04
C GLY A 151 -0.77 8.53 -7.09
N ALA A 152 -0.19 9.66 -6.68
CA ALA A 152 -0.10 10.87 -7.49
C ALA A 152 0.58 10.65 -8.85
N LEU A 153 1.56 9.74 -8.92
CA LEU A 153 2.29 9.49 -10.15
C LEU A 153 1.43 8.88 -11.26
N ARG A 154 0.28 8.26 -10.94
CA ARG A 154 -0.65 7.78 -11.97
C ARG A 154 -1.17 8.91 -12.85
N VAL A 155 -1.23 10.14 -12.33
CA VAL A 155 -1.67 11.34 -13.05
C VAL A 155 -0.74 11.69 -14.22
N THR A 156 0.54 11.28 -14.17
CA THR A 156 1.52 11.57 -15.24
C THR A 156 1.09 11.05 -16.60
N SER A 157 0.31 9.95 -16.66
CA SER A 157 -0.19 9.40 -17.93
C SER A 157 -1.24 10.26 -18.62
N LEU A 158 -1.77 11.29 -17.93
CA LEU A 158 -2.77 12.21 -18.48
C LEU A 158 -2.15 13.39 -19.23
N PHE A 159 -0.84 13.65 -19.05
CA PHE A 159 -0.17 14.85 -19.58
C PHE A 159 0.96 14.48 -20.53
N LYS A 160 0.99 15.08 -21.72
CA LYS A 160 2.06 14.88 -22.72
C LYS A 160 2.47 16.23 -23.32
N PRO A 161 3.73 16.69 -23.15
CA PRO A 161 4.83 16.09 -22.39
C PRO A 161 4.73 16.29 -20.86
N CYS A 162 5.48 15.50 -20.08
CA CYS A 162 5.53 15.59 -18.61
C CYS A 162 6.98 15.63 -18.09
N ILE A 163 7.27 16.45 -17.08
CA ILE A 163 8.58 16.50 -16.40
C ILE A 163 8.38 16.01 -14.97
N VAL A 164 9.17 15.04 -14.55
CA VAL A 164 9.13 14.48 -13.19
C VAL A 164 10.46 14.76 -12.50
N MET A 165 10.45 15.58 -11.45
CA MET A 165 11.67 15.84 -10.68
C MET A 165 11.77 14.85 -9.52
N ALA A 166 12.90 14.14 -9.41
CA ALA A 166 13.08 13.10 -8.40
C ALA A 166 14.38 13.31 -7.61
N THR A 167 14.26 13.40 -6.29
CA THR A 167 15.41 13.53 -5.39
C THR A 167 15.57 12.28 -4.53
N GLY A 168 16.76 11.67 -4.56
CA GLY A 168 17.08 10.47 -3.77
C GLY A 168 16.17 9.29 -4.12
N SER A 169 15.57 8.68 -3.11
CA SER A 169 14.70 7.50 -3.26
C SER A 169 13.36 7.77 -3.96
N GLY A 170 13.01 9.06 -4.15
CA GLY A 170 11.89 9.49 -4.98
C GLY A 170 11.97 9.06 -6.45
N ILE A 171 13.09 8.47 -6.87
CA ILE A 171 13.24 7.84 -8.19
C ILE A 171 12.44 6.55 -8.36
N ALA A 172 12.14 5.82 -7.29
CA ALA A 172 11.43 4.53 -7.38
C ALA A 172 10.05 4.63 -8.07
N PRO A 173 9.18 5.60 -7.72
CA PRO A 173 7.98 5.86 -8.50
C PRO A 173 8.28 6.11 -10.00
N CYS A 174 9.32 6.89 -10.32
CA CYS A 174 9.68 7.22 -11.71
C CYS A 174 10.09 5.98 -12.51
N LEU A 175 10.86 5.06 -11.90
CA LEU A 175 11.23 3.79 -12.52
C LEU A 175 10.00 2.98 -12.93
N SER A 176 8.93 2.99 -12.13
CA SER A 176 7.68 2.30 -12.49
C SER A 176 7.06 2.81 -13.81
N ILE A 177 7.23 4.09 -14.12
CA ILE A 177 6.74 4.67 -15.37
C ILE A 177 7.60 4.18 -16.54
N PHE A 178 8.92 4.25 -16.42
CA PHE A 178 9.82 3.82 -17.50
C PHE A 178 9.66 2.35 -17.87
N VAL A 179 9.38 1.50 -16.87
CA VAL A 179 9.13 0.06 -17.10
C VAL A 179 7.82 -0.18 -17.84
N GLN A 180 6.73 0.54 -17.54
CA GLN A 180 5.42 0.25 -18.14
C GLN A 180 5.01 1.17 -19.30
N LEU A 181 5.61 2.34 -19.42
CA LEU A 181 5.29 3.36 -20.43
C LEU A 181 6.56 3.93 -21.07
N PRO A 182 7.38 3.10 -21.75
CA PRO A 182 8.65 3.53 -22.33
C PRO A 182 8.49 4.62 -23.40
N GLU A 183 7.39 4.58 -24.17
CA GLU A 183 7.09 5.53 -25.24
C GLU A 183 6.53 6.88 -24.76
N HIS A 184 6.25 7.02 -23.45
CA HIS A 184 5.62 8.23 -22.94
C HIS A 184 6.66 9.35 -22.86
N PRO A 185 6.39 10.56 -23.41
CA PRO A 185 7.35 11.67 -23.43
C PRO A 185 7.53 12.26 -22.03
N ILE A 186 8.32 11.59 -21.20
CA ILE A 186 8.68 11.97 -19.83
C ILE A 186 10.18 12.23 -19.75
N ARG A 187 10.53 13.36 -19.13
CA ARG A 187 11.90 13.67 -18.74
C ARG A 187 11.99 13.68 -17.22
N VAL A 188 12.96 12.97 -16.67
CA VAL A 188 13.31 13.05 -15.25
C VAL A 188 14.45 14.04 -15.04
N ILE A 189 14.31 14.90 -14.03
CA ILE A 189 15.34 15.87 -13.59
C ILE A 189 15.75 15.55 -12.16
#